data_AF-A0A976DWF5-F1
#
_entry.id   AF-A0A976DWF5-F1
#
_cell.length_a   1.000
_cell.length_b   1.000
_cell.length_c   1.000
_cell.angle_alpha   90.00
_cell.angle_beta   90.00
_cell.angle_gamma   90.00
#
_symmetry.space_group_name_H-M   'P 1'
#
loop_
_entity.id
_entity.type
_entity.pdbx_description
1 polymer ?
#
loop_
_entity_poly.entity_id
_entity_poly.type
_entity_poly.pdbx_seq_one_letter_code
_entity_poly.pdbx_strand_id
1 'polypeptide(L)'
;MSTTTQLQAFFTIFISVFLAELGDKTQLATMLFASQDSGPSKWTVFLAASAALVVSAGIGVVAGAAVGKVVSPRTLQIVAGVGFVMIGAWTLWQAFRA
;
A
#
# COMPACT_ATOMS: atom_id res chain seq x y z
N MET A 1 25.12 6.39 10.08
CA MET A 1 24.64 5.53 8.98
C MET A 1 25.37 5.99 7.71
N SER A 2 26.08 5.13 6.99
CA SER A 2 26.76 5.53 5.75
C SER A 2 25.75 5.70 4.61
N THR A 3 26.09 6.50 3.59
CA THR A 3 25.25 6.73 2.40
C THR A 3 24.85 5.42 1.72
N THR A 4 25.74 4.42 1.74
CA THR A 4 25.48 3.06 1.24
C THR A 4 24.32 2.36 1.96
N THR A 5 24.23 2.48 3.29
CA THR A 5 23.15 1.89 4.08
C THR A 5 21.80 2.56 3.81
N GLN A 6 21.79 3.88 3.59
CA GLN A 6 20.57 4.61 3.25
C GLN A 6 20.03 4.18 1.88
N LEU A 7 20.92 4.00 0.90
CA LEU A 7 20.54 3.53 -0.44
C LEU A 7 20.00 2.08 -0.39
N GLN A 8 20.62 1.21 0.40
CA GLN A 8 20.11 -0.15 0.62
C GLN A 8 18.72 -0.14 1.26
N ALA A 9 18.52 0.67 2.30
CA ALA A 9 17.21 0.80 2.96
C ALA A 9 16.14 1.29 1.98
N PHE A 10 16.45 2.27 1.13
CA PHE A 10 15.54 2.76 0.10
C PHE A 10 15.08 1.64 -0.83
N PHE A 11 16.00 0.86 -1.40
CA PHE A 11 15.64 -0.22 -2.32
C PHE A 11 14.88 -1.35 -1.62
N THR A 12 15.26 -1.71 -0.40
CA THR A 12 14.51 -2.71 0.39
C THR A 12 13.07 -2.26 0.61
N ILE A 13 12.86 -1.03 1.07
CA ILE A 13 11.51 -0.49 1.31
C ILE A 13 10.73 -0.41 -0.01
N PHE A 14 11.35 0.13 -1.07
CA PHE A 14 10.72 0.25 -2.38
C PHE A 14 10.27 -1.11 -2.91
N ILE A 15 11.16 -2.10 -2.96
CA ILE A 15 10.85 -3.44 -3.49
C ILE A 15 9.77 -4.11 -2.63
N SER A 16 9.87 -4.04 -1.29
CA SER A 16 8.87 -4.63 -0.40
C SER A 16 7.48 -4.03 -0.59
N VAL A 17 7.37 -2.69 -0.63
CA VAL A 17 6.08 -2.02 -0.83
C VAL A 17 5.57 -2.25 -2.25
N PHE A 18 6.43 -2.13 -3.26
CA PHE A 18 6.05 -2.38 -4.65
C PHE A 18 5.46 -3.78 -4.84
N LEU A 19 6.15 -4.81 -4.34
CA LEU A 19 5.64 -6.19 -4.43
C LEU A 19 4.35 -6.40 -3.63
N ALA A 20 4.20 -5.74 -2.48
CA ALA A 20 2.99 -5.84 -1.67
C ALA A 20 1.76 -5.19 -2.32
N GLU A 21 1.96 -4.13 -3.10
CA GLU A 21 0.89 -3.41 -3.81
C GLU A 21 0.59 -3.99 -5.20
N LEU A 22 1.47 -4.84 -5.77
CA LEU A 22 1.25 -5.44 -7.10
C LEU A 22 0.05 -6.39 -7.11
N GLY A 23 -0.88 -6.14 -8.04
CA GLY A 23 -2.06 -6.98 -8.23
C GLY A 23 -3.15 -6.77 -7.19
N ASP A 24 -3.12 -5.64 -6.48
CA ASP A 24 -4.18 -5.29 -5.55
C ASP A 24 -5.50 -4.88 -6.26
N LYS A 25 -6.56 -4.72 -5.46
CA LYS A 25 -7.87 -4.30 -6.00
C LYS A 25 -7.82 -2.91 -6.63
N THR A 26 -6.99 -2.00 -6.13
CA THR A 26 -6.90 -0.64 -6.69
C THR A 26 -6.26 -0.63 -8.09
N GLN A 27 -5.31 -1.53 -8.37
CA GLN A 27 -4.75 -1.71 -9.70
C GLN A 27 -5.78 -2.24 -10.70
N LEU A 28 -6.60 -3.24 -10.33
CA LEU A 28 -7.68 -3.72 -11.19
C LEU A 28 -8.72 -2.62 -11.49
N ALA A 29 -9.09 -1.83 -10.47
CA ALA A 29 -9.97 -0.68 -10.65
C ALA A 29 -9.34 0.39 -11.57
N THR A 30 -8.05 0.67 -11.40
CA THR A 30 -7.30 1.61 -12.25
C THR A 30 -7.25 1.15 -13.70
N MET A 31 -7.02 -0.15 -13.93
CA MET A 31 -7.08 -0.74 -15.28
C MET A 31 -8.46 -0.58 -15.92
N LEU A 32 -9.53 -0.82 -15.16
CA LEU A 32 -10.90 -0.66 -15.63
C LEU A 32 -11.26 0.80 -15.96
N PHE A 33 -10.76 1.76 -15.18
CA PHE A 33 -10.92 3.18 -15.50
C PHE A 33 -10.14 3.58 -16.76
N ALA A 34 -8.95 2.99 -16.95
CA ALA A 34 -8.11 3.27 -18.11
C ALA A 34 -8.57 2.57 -19.42
N SER A 35 -9.42 1.54 -19.33
CA SER A 35 -9.91 0.76 -20.47
C SER A 35 -11.23 1.23 -21.05
N GLN A 36 -11.87 2.26 -20.47
CA GLN A 36 -13.14 2.79 -20.96
C GLN A 36 -12.93 3.77 -22.12
N ASP A 37 -13.48 3.46 -23.30
CA ASP A 37 -13.32 4.27 -24.52
C ASP A 37 -13.96 5.67 -24.42
N SER A 38 -15.02 5.82 -23.62
CA SER A 38 -15.66 7.12 -23.32
C SER A 38 -15.25 7.71 -21.96
N GLY A 39 -14.18 7.17 -21.36
CA GLY A 39 -13.72 7.53 -20.03
C GLY A 39 -12.76 8.72 -19.98
N PRO A 40 -12.26 9.06 -18.79
CA PRO A 40 -11.20 10.06 -18.62
C PRO A 40 -9.91 9.64 -19.34
N SER A 41 -9.08 10.62 -19.72
CA SER A 41 -7.77 10.36 -20.34
C SER A 41 -6.94 9.38 -19.51
N LYS A 42 -6.20 8.48 -20.17
CA LYS A 42 -5.29 7.52 -19.53
C LYS A 42 -4.30 8.22 -18.59
N TRP A 43 -3.87 9.43 -18.95
CA TRP A 43 -3.01 10.26 -18.11
C TRP A 43 -3.70 10.75 -16.84
N THR A 44 -4.98 11.11 -16.91
CA THR A 44 -5.78 11.50 -15.74
C THR A 44 -5.91 10.32 -14.78
N VAL A 45 -6.21 9.13 -15.29
CA VAL A 45 -6.31 7.90 -14.48
C VAL A 45 -4.97 7.59 -13.80
N PHE A 46 -3.87 7.62 -14.56
CA PHE A 46 -2.52 7.38 -14.03
C PHE A 46 -2.14 8.37 -12.93
N LEU A 47 -2.34 9.68 -13.17
CA LEU A 47 -1.98 10.72 -12.21
C LEU A 47 -2.84 10.66 -10.96
N ALA A 48 -4.14 10.41 -11.09
CA ALA A 48 -5.05 10.30 -9.95
C ALA A 48 -4.71 9.08 -9.08
N ALA A 49 -4.53 7.90 -9.68
CA ALA A 49 -4.17 6.68 -8.96
C ALA A 49 -2.78 6.81 -8.29
N SER A 50 -1.81 7.37 -9.02
CA SER A 50 -0.45 7.60 -8.49
C SER A 50 -0.45 8.61 -7.34
N ALA A 51 -1.20 9.70 -7.46
CA ALA A 51 -1.34 10.68 -6.39
C ALA A 51 -2.00 10.08 -5.16
N ALA A 52 -3.04 9.27 -5.33
CA ALA A 52 -3.69 8.55 -4.24
C ALA A 52 -2.71 7.61 -3.52
N LEU A 53 -1.88 6.86 -4.26
CA LEU A 53 -0.86 5.97 -3.68
C LEU A 53 0.20 6.76 -2.89
N VAL A 54 0.71 7.87 -3.45
CA VAL A 54 1.68 8.74 -2.78
C VAL A 54 1.10 9.34 -1.51
N VAL A 55 -0.13 9.85 -1.55
CA VAL A 55 -0.80 10.44 -0.38
C VAL A 55 -1.06 9.37 0.69
N SER A 56 -1.54 8.19 0.29
CA SER A 56 -1.77 7.06 1.19
C SER A 56 -0.47 6.65 1.91
N ALA A 57 0.62 6.48 1.16
CA ALA A 57 1.93 6.18 1.72
C ALA A 57 2.41 7.30 2.67
N GLY A 58 2.23 8.56 2.29
CA GLY A 58 2.56 9.71 3.13
C GLY A 58 1.81 9.72 4.46
N ILE A 59 0.51 9.46 4.44
CA ILE A 59 -0.31 9.30 5.65
C ILE A 59 0.21 8.14 6.50
N GLY A 60 0.51 7.00 5.89
CA GLY A 60 1.05 5.83 6.58
C GLY A 60 2.38 6.11 7.28
N VAL A 61 3.28 6.85 6.65
CA VAL A 61 4.57 7.26 7.26
C VAL A 61 4.35 8.20 8.44
N VAL A 62 3.48 9.21 8.30
CA VAL A 62 3.19 10.18 9.38
C VAL A 62 2.52 9.48 10.57
N ALA A 63 1.51 8.65 10.29
CA ALA A 63 0.79 7.90 11.32
C ALA A 63 1.73 6.89 12.01
N GLY A 64 2.52 6.13 11.24
CA GLY A 64 3.50 5.20 11.77
C GLY A 64 4.55 5.88 12.64
N ALA A 65 5.04 7.06 12.23
CA ALA A 65 5.98 7.85 13.01
C ALA A 65 5.36 8.41 14.31
N ALA A 66 4.07 8.79 14.28
CA ALA A 66 3.36 9.25 15.48
C ALA A 66 3.12 8.09 16.47
N VAL A 67 2.62 6.95 15.99
CA VAL A 67 2.34 5.77 16.82
C VAL A 67 3.63 5.16 17.37
N GLY A 68 4.71 5.15 16.58
CA GLY A 68 6.01 4.63 17.02
C GLY A 68 6.65 5.39 18.18
N LYS A 69 6.17 6.61 18.52
CA LYS A 69 6.62 7.35 19.72
C LYS A 69 6.06 6.77 21.02
N VAL A 70 4.93 6.06 20.95
CA VAL A 70 4.17 5.58 22.12
C VAL A 70 4.06 4.06 22.16
N VAL A 71 4.17 3.38 21.02
CA VAL A 71 4.07 1.92 20.89
C VAL A 71 5.42 1.33 20.52
N SER A 72 5.81 0.22 21.17
CA SER A 72 7.05 -0.48 20.86
C SER A 72 7.03 -1.06 19.42
N PRO A 73 8.18 -1.10 18.71
CA PRO A 73 8.25 -1.66 17.36
C PRO A 73 7.73 -3.10 17.26
N ARG A 74 7.98 -3.91 18.29
CA ARG A 74 7.52 -5.31 18.35
C ARG A 74 6.00 -5.40 18.43
N THR A 75 5.37 -4.57 19.25
CA THR A 75 3.90 -4.50 19.33
C THR A 75 3.31 -4.07 17.99
N LEU A 76 3.92 -3.08 17.34
CA LEU A 76 3.46 -2.58 16.05
C LEU A 76 3.49 -3.68 14.97
N GLN A 77 4.58 -4.45 14.91
CA GLN A 77 4.72 -5.57 13.97
C GLN A 77 3.69 -6.68 14.23
N ILE A 78 3.47 -7.06 15.50
CA ILE A 78 2.48 -8.08 15.85
C ILE A 78 1.08 -7.62 15.49
N VAL A 79 0.70 -6.39 15.85
CA VAL A 79 -0.63 -5.84 15.54
C VAL A 79 -0.85 -5.73 14.04
N ALA A 80 0.14 -5.23 13.28
CA ALA A 80 0.05 -5.16 11.83
C ALA A 80 -0.10 -6.55 11.19
N GLY A 81 0.69 -7.53 11.62
CA GLY A 81 0.62 -8.90 11.13
C GLY A 81 -0.73 -9.57 11.43
N VAL A 82 -1.20 -9.48 12.67
CA VAL A 82 -2.52 -10.02 13.07
C VAL A 82 -3.64 -9.32 12.29
N GLY A 83 -3.59 -7.99 12.17
CA GLY A 83 -4.54 -7.22 11.37
C GLY A 83 -4.58 -7.66 9.91
N PHE A 84 -3.42 -7.86 9.28
CA PHE A 84 -3.32 -8.33 7.91
C PHE A 84 -3.94 -9.72 7.72
N VAL A 85 -3.67 -10.66 8.64
CA VAL A 85 -4.27 -12.00 8.62
C VAL A 85 -5.80 -11.93 8.79
N MET A 86 -6.31 -11.12 9.72
CA MET A 86 -7.75 -10.94 9.92
C MET A 86 -8.44 -10.38 8.68
N ILE A 87 -7.88 -9.33 8.07
CA ILE A 87 -8.41 -8.74 6.83
C ILE A 87 -8.38 -9.74 5.68
N GLY A 88 -7.29 -10.51 5.56
CA GLY A 88 -7.16 -11.58 4.56
C GLY A 88 -8.22 -12.67 4.73
N ALA A 89 -8.38 -13.19 5.95
CA ALA A 89 -9.38 -14.20 6.28
C ALA A 89 -10.81 -13.69 6.03
N TRP A 90 -11.10 -12.46 6.43
CA TRP A 90 -12.39 -11.81 6.18
C TRP A 90 -12.68 -11.65 4.68
N THR A 91 -11.69 -11.21 3.90
CA THR A 91 -11.82 -11.04 2.45
C THR A 91 -12.07 -12.38 1.77
N LEU A 92 -11.37 -13.43 2.20
CA LEU A 92 -11.57 -14.78 1.68
C LEU A 92 -12.96 -15.34 2.03
N TRP A 93 -13.42 -15.13 3.28
CA TRP A 93 -14.78 -15.50 3.69
C TRP A 93 -15.84 -14.83 2.82
N GLN A 94 -15.70 -13.52 2.56
CA GLN A 94 -16.62 -12.81 1.69
C GLN A 94 -16.63 -13.37 0.26
N ALA A 95 -15.46 -13.75 -0.27
CA ALA A 95 -15.36 -14.33 -1.61
C ALA A 95 -16.09 -15.68 -1.74
N PHE A 96 -16.18 -16.49 -0.67
CA PHE A 96 -16.95 -17.74 -0.68
C PHE A 96 -18.46 -17.55 -0.48
N ARG A 97 -18.89 -16.36 -0.05
CA ARG A 97 -20.30 -16.04 0.21
C ARG A 97 -20.96 -15.26 -0.94
N ALA A 98 -20.15 -14.66 -1.80
CA ALA A 98 -20.57 -14.00 -3.05
C ALA A 98 -20.84 -15.03 -4.15
#